data_AF-A0A7C0YAM1-F1
#
_entry.id   AF-A0A7C0YAM1-F1
#
_cell.length_a   1.000
_cell.length_b   1.000
_cell.length_c   1.000
_cell.angle_alpha   90.00
_cell.angle_beta   90.00
_cell.angle_gamma   90.00
#
_symmetry.space_group_name_H-M   'P 1'
#
loop_
_entity.id
_entity.type
_entity.pdbx_description
1 polymer ?
#
loop_
_entity_poly.entity_id
_entity_poly.type
_entity_poly.pdbx_seq_one_letter_code
_entity_poly.pdbx_strand_id
1 'polypeptide(L)'
;MIHREGIPWVFYPLLFSTTTLIFKKRRLTIAGLMLSSLNAYFFRNPKREAVLDPELIVSPADGKIILCRIEEKKEWYPGTLWRVGIFMRLWDVHINRSPVTGKIL
;
A
#
# COMPACT_ATOMS: atom_id res chain seq x y z
N MET A 1 6.04 -8.50 -7.09
CA MET A 1 6.24 -7.43 -8.09
C MET A 1 6.18 -6.09 -7.36
N ILE A 2 6.79 -5.01 -7.86
CA ILE A 2 6.70 -3.68 -7.24
C ILE A 2 5.60 -2.88 -7.97
N HIS A 3 4.82 -2.08 -7.25
CA HIS A 3 3.83 -1.19 -7.86
C HIS A 3 4.52 -0.16 -8.76
N ARG A 4 3.92 0.21 -9.90
CA ARG A 4 4.54 1.10 -10.89
C ARG A 4 4.98 2.44 -10.27
N GLU A 5 4.10 3.03 -9.47
CA GLU A 5 4.38 4.28 -8.73
C GLU A 5 5.51 4.14 -7.69
N GLY A 6 5.82 2.91 -7.25
CA GLY A 6 6.92 2.64 -6.33
C GLY A 6 8.29 2.58 -6.99
N ILE A 7 8.35 2.42 -8.32
CA ILE A 7 9.61 2.24 -9.05
C ILE A 7 10.56 3.43 -8.87
N PRO A 8 10.11 4.70 -9.01
CA PRO A 8 11.00 5.85 -8.80
C PRO A 8 11.60 5.87 -7.39
N TRP A 9 10.80 5.55 -6.37
CA TRP A 9 11.21 5.53 -4.97
C TRP A 9 12.24 4.45 -4.64
N VAL A 10 12.25 3.35 -5.40
CA VAL A 10 13.28 2.30 -5.29
C VAL A 10 14.52 2.68 -6.08
N PHE A 11 14.32 3.26 -7.27
CA PHE A 11 15.38 3.58 -8.22
C PHE A 11 16.30 4.71 -7.76
N TYR A 12 15.77 5.84 -7.28
CA TYR A 12 16.62 6.97 -6.89
C TYR A 12 17.59 6.65 -5.74
N PRO A 13 17.18 5.98 -4.65
CA PRO A 13 18.12 5.56 -3.60
C PRO A 13 19.13 4.52 -4.09
N LEU A 14 18.72 3.66 -5.02
CA LEU A 14 19.61 2.68 -5.63
C LEU A 14 20.70 3.38 -6.45
N LEU A 15 20.33 4.36 -7.28
CA LEU A 15 21.25 5.18 -8.07
C LEU A 15 22.20 5.99 -7.18
N PHE A 16 21.68 6.57 -6.10
CA PHE A 16 22.49 7.26 -5.09
C PHE A 16 23.48 6.31 -4.41
N SER A 17 23.05 5.09 -4.10
CA SER A 17 23.93 4.07 -3.53
C SER A 17 25.04 3.67 -4.50
N THR A 18 24.74 3.48 -5.80
CA THR A 18 25.74 3.11 -6.80
C THR A 18 26.77 4.23 -7.03
N THR A 19 26.34 5.50 -7.03
CA THR A 19 27.26 6.63 -7.18
C THR A 19 28.17 6.76 -5.96
N THR A 20 27.65 6.65 -4.74
CA THR A 20 28.46 6.73 -3.51
C THR A 20 29.42 5.55 -3.33
N LEU A 21 29.10 4.39 -3.90
CA LEU A 21 29.99 3.23 -3.95
C LEU A 21 31.25 3.52 -4.78
N ILE A 22 31.11 4.24 -5.91
CA ILE A 22 32.26 4.66 -6.76
C ILE A 22 33.23 5.53 -5.95
N PHE A 23 32.72 6.43 -5.13
CA PHE A 23 33.52 7.28 -4.23
C PHE A 23 33.99 6.58 -2.95
N LYS A 24 33.82 5.25 -2.83
CA LYS A 24 34.18 4.42 -1.66
C LYS A 24 33.56 4.89 -0.33
N LYS A 25 32.45 5.63 -0.36
CA LYS A 25 31.75 6.12 0.83
C LYS A 25 30.80 5.05 1.40
N ARG A 26 31.39 4.01 2.02
CA ARG A 26 30.68 2.80 2.49
C ARG A 26 29.43 3.06 3.33
N ARG A 27 29.46 4.04 4.25
CA ARG A 27 28.30 4.37 5.10
C ARG A 27 27.10 4.87 4.29
N LEU A 28 27.34 5.73 3.29
CA LEU A 28 26.28 6.27 2.43
C LEU A 28 25.73 5.21 1.48
N THR A 29 26.58 4.34 0.96
CA THR A 29 26.15 3.19 0.15
C THR A 29 25.19 2.28 0.94
N ILE A 30 25.56 1.90 2.17
CA ILE A 30 24.70 1.06 3.01
C ILE A 30 23.36 1.75 3.30
N ALA A 31 23.38 3.05 3.63
CA ALA A 31 22.16 3.81 3.85
C ALA A 31 21.25 3.86 2.61
N GLY A 32 21.84 4.09 1.42
CA GLY A 32 21.11 4.11 0.15
C GLY A 32 20.51 2.74 -0.21
N LEU A 33 21.26 1.65 -0.04
CA LEU A 33 20.76 0.28 -0.25
C LEU A 33 19.64 -0.06 0.72
N MET A 34 19.79 0.29 2.01
CA MET A 34 18.76 0.06 3.01
C MET A 34 17.48 0.80 2.65
N LEU A 35 17.57 2.08 2.27
CA LEU A 35 16.43 2.88 1.87
C LEU A 35 15.75 2.32 0.61
N SER A 36 16.53 1.94 -0.40
CA SER A 36 16.02 1.29 -1.62
C SER A 36 15.28 0.00 -1.29
N SER A 37 15.84 -0.84 -0.40
CA SER A 37 15.25 -2.10 0.02
C SER A 37 13.95 -1.92 0.80
N LEU A 38 13.91 -0.95 1.72
CA LEU A 38 12.70 -0.60 2.48
C LEU A 38 11.59 -0.09 1.55
N ASN A 39 11.92 0.77 0.59
CA ASN A 39 10.95 1.24 -0.41
C ASN A 39 10.45 0.07 -1.27
N ALA A 40 11.34 -0.83 -1.70
CA ALA A 40 10.95 -2.00 -2.49
C ALA A 40 9.99 -2.92 -1.71
N TYR A 41 10.23 -3.06 -0.41
CA TYR A 41 9.36 -3.83 0.48
C TYR A 41 8.01 -3.13 0.74
N PHE A 42 8.00 -1.81 0.91
CA PHE A 42 6.79 -1.02 1.14
C PHE A 42 5.87 -1.00 -0.09
N PHE A 43 6.43 -0.77 -1.29
CA PHE A 43 5.70 -0.71 -2.55
C PHE A 43 5.46 -2.08 -3.20
N ARG A 44 5.66 -3.17 -2.47
CA ARG A 44 5.45 -4.52 -3.02
C ARG A 44 3.96 -4.73 -3.34
N ASN A 45 3.73 -5.36 -4.48
CA ASN A 45 2.44 -5.78 -4.98
C ASN A 45 2.51 -7.29 -5.27
N PRO A 46 2.22 -8.15 -4.26
CA PRO A 46 2.09 -9.59 -4.49
C PRO A 46 0.82 -9.87 -5.31
N LYS A 47 0.85 -10.95 -6.10
CA LYS A 47 -0.37 -11.45 -6.74
C LYS A 47 -1.34 -11.90 -5.65
N ARG A 48 -2.63 -11.60 -5.84
CA ARG A 48 -3.71 -12.03 -4.96
C ARG A 48 -4.83 -12.60 -5.81
N GLU A 49 -5.45 -13.64 -5.28
CA GLU A 49 -6.69 -14.21 -5.81
C GLU A 49 -7.82 -13.72 -4.91
N ALA A 50 -8.70 -12.90 -5.46
CA ALA A 50 -9.87 -12.41 -4.75
C ALA A 50 -11.06 -13.32 -5.08
N VAL A 51 -11.98 -13.47 -4.12
CA VAL A 51 -13.29 -14.07 -4.38
C VAL A 51 -14.09 -13.08 -5.22
N LEU A 52 -14.47 -13.48 -6.43
CA LEU A 52 -15.23 -12.66 -7.37
C LEU A 52 -16.71 -13.04 -7.28
N ASP A 53 -17.37 -12.55 -6.24
CA ASP A 53 -18.80 -12.75 -6.00
C ASP A 53 -19.48 -11.36 -5.89
N PRO A 54 -20.47 -11.04 -6.75
CA PRO A 54 -21.21 -9.77 -6.69
C PRO A 54 -21.93 -9.50 -5.37
N GLU A 55 -22.24 -10.55 -4.59
CA GLU A 55 -22.92 -10.42 -3.29
C GLU A 55 -21.94 -10.15 -2.13
N LEU A 56 -20.63 -10.24 -2.38
CA LEU A 56 -19.60 -10.06 -1.35
C LEU A 56 -18.88 -8.72 -1.48
N ILE A 57 -18.59 -8.13 -0.33
CA ILE A 57 -17.65 -7.02 -0.20
C ILE A 57 -16.33 -7.61 0.31
N VAL A 58 -15.27 -7.54 -0.49
CA VAL A 58 -13.95 -8.05 -0.10
C VAL A 58 -13.12 -6.96 0.58
N SER A 59 -12.13 -7.36 1.39
CA SER A 59 -11.24 -6.39 2.03
C SER A 59 -10.47 -5.57 0.98
N PRO A 60 -10.51 -4.23 1.03
CA PRO A 60 -9.82 -3.37 0.07
C PRO A 60 -8.30 -3.33 0.31
N ALA A 61 -7.83 -3.68 1.51
CA ALA A 61 -6.45 -3.50 1.93
C ALA A 61 -5.99 -4.62 2.89
N ASP A 62 -4.68 -4.76 3.06
CA ASP A 62 -4.10 -5.56 4.15
C ASP A 62 -4.02 -4.72 5.42
N GLY A 63 -4.30 -5.32 6.56
CA GLY A 63 -4.15 -4.65 7.84
C GLY A 63 -4.98 -5.28 8.93
N LYS A 64 -5.14 -4.53 10.02
CA LYS A 64 -5.97 -4.91 11.15
C LYS A 64 -7.26 -4.11 11.16
N ILE A 65 -8.40 -4.76 11.34
CA ILE A 65 -9.66 -4.06 11.61
C ILE A 65 -9.53 -3.41 12.99
N ILE A 66 -9.62 -2.08 13.01
CA ILE A 66 -9.56 -1.27 14.24
C ILE A 66 -10.90 -0.61 14.57
N LEU A 67 -11.84 -0.64 13.63
CA LEU A 67 -13.16 -0.05 13.77
C LEU A 67 -14.17 -0.87 12.96
N CYS A 68 -15.28 -1.23 13.57
CA CYS A 68 -16.44 -1.80 12.90
C CYS A 68 -17.70 -1.33 13.65
N ARG A 69 -18.44 -0.39 13.08
CA ARG A 69 -19.65 0.16 13.70
C ARG A 69 -20.61 0.72 12.68
N ILE A 70 -21.86 0.92 13.10
CA ILE A 70 -22.87 1.62 12.32
C ILE A 70 -22.73 3.13 12.59
N GLU A 71 -22.78 3.95 11.55
CA GLU A 71 -22.78 5.42 11.64
C GLU A 71 -23.87 6.01 10.75
N GLU A 72 -24.38 7.18 11.13
CA GLU A 72 -25.20 8.04 10.28
C GLU A 72 -24.34 9.18 9.74
N LYS A 73 -24.23 9.27 8.40
CA LYS A 73 -23.54 10.37 7.72
C LYS A 73 -24.40 10.92 6.61
N LYS A 74 -25.35 11.79 6.98
CA LYS A 74 -26.35 12.37 6.08
C LYS A 74 -25.76 13.11 4.87
N GLU A 75 -24.53 13.63 5.00
CA GLU A 75 -23.79 14.25 3.89
C GLU A 75 -23.36 13.25 2.80
N TRP A 76 -23.17 11.97 3.15
CA TRP A 76 -22.68 10.94 2.24
C TRP A 76 -23.80 9.99 1.80
N TYR A 77 -24.74 9.70 2.70
CA TYR A 77 -25.84 8.77 2.46
C TYR A 77 -27.03 9.10 3.37
N PRO A 78 -28.28 9.06 2.89
CA PRO A 78 -29.46 9.41 3.67
C PRO A 78 -29.85 8.39 4.76
N GLY A 79 -29.10 7.30 4.93
CA GLY A 79 -29.36 6.23 5.90
C GLY A 79 -28.15 5.86 6.75
N THR A 80 -28.31 4.80 7.54
CA THR A 80 -27.24 4.21 8.34
C THR A 80 -26.27 3.43 7.44
N LEU A 81 -24.98 3.49 7.79
CA LEU A 81 -23.89 2.84 7.05
C LEU A 81 -23.01 2.04 8.00
N TRP A 82 -22.47 0.92 7.50
CA TRP A 82 -21.33 0.28 8.16
C TRP A 82 -20.05 1.04 7.88
N ARG A 83 -19.32 1.39 8.93
CA ARG A 83 -17.96 1.89 8.84
C ARG A 83 -16.98 0.83 9.33
N VAL A 84 -16.15 0.36 8.39
CA VAL A 84 -15.04 -0.54 8.67
C VAL A 84 -13.73 0.23 8.49
N GLY A 85 -12.94 0.33 9.56
CA GLY A 85 -11.62 0.95 9.54
C GLY A 85 -10.53 -0.10 9.57
N ILE A 86 -9.67 -0.11 8.55
CA ILE A 86 -8.53 -1.01 8.43
C ILE A 86 -7.26 -0.19 8.62
N PHE A 87 -6.46 -0.56 9.64
CA PHE A 87 -5.16 0.04 9.89
C PHE A 87 -4.06 -0.77 9.21
N MET A 88 -3.32 -0.11 8.32
CA MET A 88 -2.19 -0.69 7.60
C MET A 88 -0.91 -0.33 8.36
N ARG A 89 -0.19 -1.34 8.87
CA ARG A 89 1.12 -1.16 9.48
C ARG A 89 2.17 -1.04 8.38
N LEU A 90 3.36 -0.53 8.73
CA LEU A 90 4.51 -0.41 7.81
C LEU A 90 4.85 -1.73 7.06
N TRP A 91 4.56 -2.87 7.70
CA TRP A 91 4.81 -4.18 7.12
C TRP A 91 3.71 -4.69 6.20
N ASP A 92 2.52 -4.09 6.19
CA ASP A 92 1.40 -4.51 5.36
C ASP A 92 1.60 -4.00 3.91
N VAL A 93 0.86 -4.53 2.94
CA VAL A 93 0.94 -4.07 1.55
C VAL A 93 0.15 -2.77 1.41
N HIS A 94 0.83 -1.65 1.13
CA HIS A 94 0.25 -0.31 1.03
C HIS A 94 -0.42 -0.04 -0.31
N ILE A 95 -1.36 -0.91 -0.69
CA ILE A 95 -2.15 -0.79 -1.90
C ILE A 95 -3.61 -1.03 -1.54
N ASN A 96 -4.44 -0.02 -1.78
CA ASN A 96 -5.89 -0.13 -1.69
C ASN A 96 -6.45 -0.54 -3.05
N ARG A 97 -7.29 -1.57 -3.04
CA ARG A 97 -8.03 -2.07 -4.21
C ARG A 97 -9.51 -1.80 -4.02
N SER A 98 -10.26 -1.79 -5.13
CA SER A 98 -11.71 -1.68 -5.03
C SER A 98 -12.27 -2.92 -4.31
N PRO A 99 -13.08 -2.76 -3.25
CA PRO A 99 -13.67 -3.88 -2.52
C PRO A 99 -14.88 -4.50 -3.24
N VAL A 100 -15.37 -3.83 -4.28
CA VAL A 100 -16.53 -4.23 -5.09
C VAL A 100 -16.31 -3.90 -6.56
N THR A 101 -17.05 -4.54 -7.45
CA THR A 101 -17.14 -4.14 -8.86
C THR A 101 -18.05 -2.92 -8.99
N GLY A 102 -17.61 -1.90 -9.72
CA GLY A 102 -18.39 -0.69 -9.92
C GLY A 102 -17.67 0.32 -10.81
N LYS A 103 -18.33 1.46 -11.02
CA LYS A 103 -17.77 2.61 -11.75
C LYS A 103 -17.55 3.76 -10.78
N ILE A 104 -16.39 4.39 -10.85
CA ILE A 104 -16.12 5.64 -10.14
C ILE A 104 -16.93 6.75 -10.83
N LEU A 105 -17.76 7.45 -10.06
CA LEU A 105 -18.62 8.55 -10.52
C LEU A 105 -17.97 9.91 -10.24
#